data_AF-A0A7F8RFR9-F1
#
_entry.id   AF-A0A7F8RFR9-F1
#
_cell.length_a   1.000
_cell.length_b   1.000
_cell.length_c   1.000
_cell.angle_alpha   90.00
_cell.angle_beta   90.00
_cell.angle_gamma   90.00
#
_symmetry.space_group_name_H-M   'P 1'
#
loop_
_entity.id
_entity.type
_entity.pdbx_description
1 polymer ?
#
loop_
_entity_poly.entity_id
_entity_poly.type
_entity_poly.pdbx_seq_one_letter_code
_entity_poly.pdbx_strand_id
1 'polypeptide(L)' 'MSGVSEPLSRVKVGTLRRPSEGPPEPMVVVPVDVEKEDVRILKVCFYSNSFNPGKNFKLVKCTVQTEIQVDLTC' A
#
# COMPACT_ATOMS: atom_id res chain seq x y z
N MET A 1 30.40 39.86 46.09
CA MET A 1 30.84 38.45 46.11
C MET A 1 31.52 38.13 44.80
N SER A 2 32.56 37.28 44.83
CA SER A 2 33.23 36.49 43.77
C SER A 2 32.90 36.79 42.30
N GLY A 3 33.84 36.86 41.37
CA GLY A 3 35.08 36.09 41.25
C GLY A 3 35.04 35.21 40.00
N VAL A 4 36.20 35.07 39.34
CA VAL A 4 36.62 33.94 38.48
C VAL A 4 36.06 33.95 37.04
N SER A 5 36.87 34.28 36.01
CA SER A 5 37.67 33.38 35.11
C SER A 5 36.78 32.45 34.26
N GLU A 6 36.97 32.09 32.99
CA GLU A 6 38.05 32.12 31.97
C GLU A 6 37.40 31.62 30.63
N PRO A 7 38.09 31.17 29.55
CA PRO A 7 37.82 31.69 28.21
C PRO A 7 37.44 30.63 27.14
N LEU A 8 37.27 31.11 25.90
CA LEU A 8 37.41 30.38 24.61
C LEU A 8 36.57 29.10 24.43
N SER A 9 35.40 29.25 23.81
CA SER A 9 34.64 28.15 23.22
C SER A 9 35.44 27.51 22.08
N ARG A 10 36.18 26.46 22.42
CA ARG A 10 36.89 25.55 21.52
C ARG A 10 35.92 24.97 20.49
N VAL A 11 35.98 25.46 19.26
CA VAL A 11 35.37 24.80 18.08
C VAL A 11 35.95 23.40 17.99
N LYS A 12 35.11 22.39 18.24
CA LYS A 12 35.47 20.99 18.09
C LYS A 12 35.12 20.55 16.67
N VAL A 13 36.12 20.66 15.79
CA VAL A 13 36.17 19.93 14.52
C VAL A 13 36.19 18.44 14.85
N GLY A 14 35.34 17.67 14.18
CA GLY A 14 35.43 16.22 14.15
C GLY A 14 34.11 15.51 14.37
N THR A 15 33.38 15.26 13.28
CA THR A 15 33.07 13.91 12.78
C THR A 15 32.27 14.10 11.51
N LEU A 16 32.88 13.76 10.35
CA LEU A 16 32.16 13.56 9.11
C LEU A 16 31.02 12.57 9.40
N ARG A 17 29.77 13.04 9.34
CA ARG A 17 28.61 12.17 9.46
C ARG A 17 28.65 11.22 8.26
N ARG A 18 28.85 9.93 8.52
CA ARG A 18 28.60 8.87 7.52
C ARG A 18 27.19 9.06 6.96
N PRO A 19 26.93 8.82 5.67
CA PRO A 19 25.57 8.61 5.22
C PRO A 19 25.01 7.47 6.06
N SER A 20 23.95 7.73 6.81
CA SER A 20 23.29 6.70 7.60
C SER A 20 22.74 5.66 6.64
N GLU A 21 23.40 4.51 6.55
CA GLU A 21 22.88 3.30 5.93
C GLU A 21 21.92 2.65 6.94
N GLY A 22 20.85 3.37 7.24
CA GLY A 22 19.71 2.85 7.99
C GLY A 22 18.88 1.94 7.07
N PRO A 23 18.16 0.95 7.62
CA PRO A 23 17.20 0.18 6.85
C PRO A 23 16.26 1.14 6.10
N PRO A 24 15.92 0.87 4.81
CA PRO A 24 15.01 1.74 4.07
C PRO A 24 13.70 1.88 4.87
N GLU A 25 13.28 3.13 5.09
CA GLU A 25 12.01 3.37 5.78
C GLU A 25 10.88 2.68 5.02
N PRO A 26 9.98 1.96 5.72
CA PRO A 26 8.87 1.30 5.07
C PRO A 26 8.02 2.36 4.38
N MET A 27 7.96 2.29 3.05
CA MET A 27 7.09 3.15 2.26
C MET A 27 5.65 2.88 2.71
N VAL A 28 5.02 3.89 3.31
CA VAL A 28 3.62 3.82 3.73
C VAL A 28 2.76 3.69 2.48
N VAL A 29 2.28 2.48 2.20
CA VAL A 29 1.31 2.25 1.13
C VAL A 29 0.00 2.88 1.58
N VAL A 30 -0.38 3.98 0.94
CA VAL A 30 -1.69 4.59 1.16
C VAL A 30 -2.75 3.58 0.69
N PRO A 31 -3.73 3.19 1.52
CA PRO A 31 -4.81 2.33 1.06
C PRO A 31 -5.54 3.02 -0.08
N VAL A 32 -5.83 2.27 -1.14
CA VAL A 32 -6.65 2.75 -2.26
C VAL A 32 -8.04 3.04 -1.72
N ASP A 33 -8.40 4.32 -1.62
CA ASP A 33 -9.77 4.72 -1.32
C ASP A 33 -10.61 4.52 -2.57
N VAL A 34 -11.63 3.68 -2.47
CA VAL A 34 -12.56 3.39 -3.57
C VAL A 34 -13.86 4.06 -3.21
N GLU A 35 -14.21 5.10 -3.98
CA GLU A 35 -15.48 5.79 -3.83
C GLU A 35 -16.65 4.80 -3.88
N LYS A 36 -17.66 5.03 -3.06
CA LYS A 36 -18.79 4.09 -2.93
C LYS A 36 -19.53 3.92 -4.26
N GLU A 37 -19.56 4.95 -5.11
CA GLU A 37 -20.17 4.91 -6.44
C GLU A 37 -19.39 4.04 -7.44
N ASP A 38 -18.09 3.84 -7.21
CA ASP A 38 -17.22 3.05 -8.07
C ASP A 38 -17.33 1.55 -7.79
N VAL A 39 -17.91 1.15 -6.67
CA VAL A 39 -18.13 -0.27 -6.34
C VAL A 39 -19.32 -0.82 -7.11
N ARG A 40 -19.10 -1.94 -7.81
CA ARG A 40 -20.13 -2.72 -8.51
C ARG A 40 -20.21 -4.13 -7.94
N ILE A 41 -21.41 -4.71 -7.97
CA ILE A 41 -21.62 -6.12 -7.63
C ILE A 41 -22.19 -6.81 -8.87
N LEU A 42 -21.38 -7.68 -9.49
CA LEU A 42 -21.76 -8.46 -10.66
C LEU A 42 -22.36 -9.80 -10.23
N LYS A 43 -23.41 -10.24 -10.92
CA LYS A 43 -23.95 -11.60 -10.79
C LYS A 43 -23.40 -12.46 -11.93
N VAL A 44 -22.40 -13.28 -11.64
CA VAL A 44 -21.74 -14.13 -12.65
C VAL A 44 -22.31 -15.54 -12.57
N CYS A 45 -23.05 -15.93 -13.61
CA CYS A 45 -23.51 -17.31 -13.75
C CYS A 45 -22.38 -18.22 -14.25
N PHE A 46 -22.31 -19.44 -13.75
CA PHE A 46 -21.31 -20.41 -14.18
C PHE A 46 -21.91 -21.81 -14.29
N TYR A 47 -21.34 -22.60 -15.18
CA TYR A 47 -21.62 -24.03 -15.23
C TYR A 47 -20.89 -24.72 -14.07
N SER A 48 -21.61 -25.56 -13.34
CA SER A 48 -21.04 -26.45 -12.33
C SER A 48 -21.78 -27.79 -12.37
N ASN A 49 -21.17 -28.83 -11.80
CA ASN A 49 -21.81 -30.15 -11.65
C ASN A 49 -22.89 -30.15 -10.57
N SER A 50 -23.77 -29.14 -10.56
CA SER A 50 -24.95 -29.11 -9.72
C SER A 50 -26.16 -29.59 -10.52
N PHE A 51 -27.14 -30.18 -9.83
CA PHE A 51 -28.42 -30.62 -10.43
C PHE A 51 -29.29 -29.47 -10.98
N ASN A 52 -28.76 -28.24 -11.06
CA ASN A 52 -29.44 -27.05 -11.55
C ASN A 52 -28.56 -26.30 -12.57
N PRO A 53 -28.45 -26.81 -13.82
CA PRO A 53 -27.71 -26.12 -14.87
C PRO A 53 -28.25 -24.70 -15.09
N GLY A 54 -27.36 -23.71 -15.17
CA GLY A 54 -27.70 -22.31 -15.41
C GLY A 54 -28.24 -21.52 -14.21
N LYS A 55 -28.39 -22.14 -13.02
CA LYS A 55 -28.86 -21.45 -11.81
C LYS A 55 -27.76 -21.12 -10.80
N ASN A 56 -26.56 -21.67 -10.96
CA ASN A 56 -25.43 -21.31 -10.10
C ASN A 56 -24.88 -19.96 -10.53
N PHE A 57 -24.77 -19.05 -9.57
CA PHE A 57 -24.11 -17.77 -9.77
C PHE A 57 -23.31 -17.38 -8.53
N LYS A 58 -22.30 -16.55 -8.74
CA LYS A 58 -21.54 -15.91 -7.66
C LYS A 58 -21.69 -14.40 -7.78
N LEU A 59 -21.85 -13.74 -6.64
CA LEU A 59 -21.78 -12.29 -6.58
C LEU A 59 -20.30 -11.89 -6.49
N VAL A 60 -19.85 -11.02 -7.38
CA VAL A 60 -18.47 -10.51 -7.42
C VAL A 60 -18.52 -9.02 -7.14
N LYS A 61 -17.88 -8.59 -6.06
CA LYS A 61 -17.66 -7.18 -5.76
C LYS A 61 -16.41 -6.72 -6.51
N CYS A 62 -16.55 -5.71 -7.37
CA CYS A 62 -15.47 -5.13 -8.15
C CYS A 62 -15.60 -3.61 -8.19
N THR A 63 -14.67 -2.93 -8.86
CA THR A 63 -14.77 -1.50 -9.17
C THR A 63 -15.17 -1.31 -10.63
N VAL A 64 -15.63 -0.11 -11.00
CA VAL A 64 -15.91 0.27 -12.40
C VAL A 64 -14.68 0.21 -13.30
N GLN A 65 -13.48 0.30 -12.73
CA GLN A 65 -12.20 0.20 -13.44
C GLN A 65 -11.70 -1.24 -13.58
N THR A 66 -12.39 -2.23 -12.96
CA THR A 66 -11.96 -3.63 -13.03
C THR A 66 -12.16 -4.19 -14.44
N GLU A 67 -11.10 -4.73 -15.03
CA GLU A 67 -11.11 -5.32 -16.38
C GLU A 67 -11.33 -6.83 -16.35
N ILE A 68 -11.94 -7.37 -17.40
CA ILE A 68 -12.07 -8.82 -17.61
C ILE A 68 -10.83 -9.32 -18.36
N GLN A 69 -10.05 -10.18 -17.72
CA GLN A 69 -8.96 -10.89 -18.39
C GLN A 69 -9.54 -12.09 -19.14
N VAL A 70 -9.38 -12.08 -20.47
CA VAL A 70 -9.72 -13.23 -21.32
C VAL A 70 -8.47 -14.08 -21.43
N ASP A 71 -8.44 -15.21 -20.71
CA ASP A 71 -7.43 -16.23 -20.93
C ASP A 71 -7.80 -17.02 -22.19
N LEU A 72 -6.99 -16.89 -23.24
CA LEU A 72 -7.16 -17.59 -24.52
C LEU A 72 -6.54 -18.99 -24.51
N THR A 73 -5.92 -19.40 -23.40
CA THR A 73 -5.38 -20.76 -23.28
C THR A 73 -6.52 -21.75 -23.03
N CYS A 74 -6.78 -22.58 -24.03
CA CYS A 74 -7.74 -23.68 -24.01
C CYS A 74 -6.97 -25.01 -24.10
#